data_AF-A0AA44QDW4-F1
#
_entry.id   AF-A0AA44QDW4-F1
#
_cell.length_a   1.000
_cell.length_b   1.000
_cell.length_c   1.000
_cell.angle_alpha   90.00
_cell.angle_beta   90.00
_cell.angle_gamma   90.00
#
_symmetry.space_group_name_H-M   'P 1'
#
loop_
_entity.id
_entity.type
_entity.pdbx_description
1 polymer ?
#
loop_
_entity_poly.entity_id
_entity_poly.type
_entity_poly.pdbx_seq_one_letter_code
_entity_poly.pdbx_strand_id
1 'polypeptide(L)'
;DNYININATADSVFAQIREISKKISRSLFFPHIKVIIFSKDLLKQQNLLEQTLDVFLRDHEMRRNIRIFVSKGRAEKVLQQSSKPENLPAKYIDLLADHAEANAFMLEAVRIGEVQETITAKRSFVLPILQLTKQGVKMEGAAVFKGKDNKLIGLLTGKDTQGLNYIIGKKSSGFVTIRKEKKAFTYEIHKIRRKIHASFTELRHPKFTVDIYPEGVLAEAYLGGDGKPWSEKKMKTYISKEMESIAMRTIKKMQKDFKTDVLELGDYYKRHKYKEWKKIEKNWDRGENYFSKSEIVVRVHPVVEHSGSLVPKGGQ
;
A
#
# COMPACT_ATOMS: atom_id res chain seq x y z
N ASP A 1 14.39 -23.44 20.44
CA ASP A 1 14.27 -22.28 19.54
C ASP A 1 15.22 -22.43 18.36
N ASN A 2 14.72 -22.26 17.13
CA ASN A 2 15.47 -22.54 15.88
C ASN A 2 16.15 -21.28 15.29
N TYR A 3 16.33 -20.22 16.08
CA TYR A 3 17.00 -18.98 15.65
C TYR A 3 17.69 -18.30 16.82
N ILE A 4 18.64 -17.42 16.50
CA ILE A 4 19.29 -16.51 17.45
C ILE A 4 19.07 -15.08 16.98
N ASN A 5 18.82 -14.17 17.92
CA ASN A 5 18.77 -12.74 17.65
C ASN A 5 20.12 -12.12 17.98
N ILE A 6 20.72 -11.41 17.03
CA ILE A 6 21.99 -10.71 17.23
C ILE A 6 21.77 -9.24 16.88
N ASN A 7 22.33 -8.36 17.70
CA ASN A 7 22.32 -6.92 17.47
C ASN A 7 23.75 -6.37 17.45
N ALA A 8 23.92 -5.25 16.77
CA ALA A 8 25.15 -4.47 16.80
C ALA A 8 24.82 -2.99 16.56
N THR A 9 25.65 -2.13 17.13
CA THR A 9 25.59 -0.68 16.96
C THR A 9 26.91 -0.24 16.34
N ALA A 10 26.85 0.48 15.23
CA ALA A 10 27.99 1.10 14.57
C ALA A 10 27.50 2.16 13.57
N ASP A 11 28.42 2.95 13.03
CA ASP A 11 28.14 4.15 12.21
C ASP A 11 27.58 3.85 10.81
N SER A 12 27.69 2.62 10.33
CA SER A 12 27.14 2.20 9.03
C SER A 12 26.66 0.76 9.06
N VAL A 13 25.78 0.38 8.11
CA VAL A 13 25.31 -1.02 7.95
C VAL A 13 26.49 -1.97 7.74
N PHE A 14 27.49 -1.57 6.97
CA PHE A 14 28.70 -2.37 6.75
C PHE A 14 29.50 -2.57 8.05
N ALA A 15 29.70 -1.51 8.85
CA ALA A 15 30.35 -1.62 10.14
C ALA A 15 29.53 -2.48 11.12
N GLN A 16 28.19 -2.36 11.11
CA GLN A 16 27.29 -3.20 11.90
C GLN A 16 27.44 -4.68 11.53
N ILE A 17 27.53 -5.00 10.24
CA ILE A 17 27.83 -6.36 9.74
C ILE A 17 29.16 -6.87 10.30
N ARG A 18 30.21 -6.04 10.34
CA ARG A 18 31.52 -6.40 10.92
C ARG A 18 31.44 -6.63 12.43
N GLU A 19 30.69 -5.80 13.16
CA GLU A 19 30.47 -6.02 14.59
C GLU A 19 29.66 -7.30 14.87
N ILE A 20 28.66 -7.61 14.04
CA ILE A 20 27.92 -8.87 14.13
C ILE A 20 28.86 -10.06 13.92
N SER A 21 29.79 -9.97 12.96
CA SER A 21 30.73 -11.06 12.65
C SER A 21 31.66 -11.43 13.82
N LYS A 22 31.88 -10.51 14.77
CA LYS A 22 32.62 -10.78 16.01
C LYS A 22 31.83 -11.63 17.02
N LYS A 23 30.52 -11.75 16.85
CA LYS A 23 29.58 -12.41 17.78
C LYS A 23 29.07 -13.75 17.29
N ILE A 24 29.46 -14.19 16.09
CA ILE A 24 29.00 -15.44 15.47
C ILE A 24 30.17 -16.22 14.91
N SER A 25 30.06 -17.56 14.94
CA SER A 25 31.07 -18.45 14.36
C SER A 25 30.89 -18.65 12.84
N ARG A 26 29.74 -18.27 12.27
CA ARG A 26 29.42 -18.44 10.84
C ARG A 26 29.44 -17.10 10.11
N SER A 27 29.87 -17.07 8.86
CA SER A 27 29.72 -15.89 8.01
C SER A 27 28.24 -15.61 7.73
N LEU A 28 27.87 -14.32 7.67
CA LEU A 28 26.55 -13.91 7.22
C LEU A 28 26.41 -14.22 5.72
N PHE A 29 25.32 -14.88 5.35
CA PHE A 29 25.00 -15.19 3.95
C PHE A 29 23.76 -14.42 3.53
N PHE A 30 23.97 -13.29 2.87
CA PHE A 30 22.90 -12.36 2.52
C PHE A 30 21.90 -12.80 1.44
N PRO A 31 22.22 -13.75 0.52
CA PRO A 31 21.24 -14.25 -0.45
C PRO A 31 19.96 -14.84 0.17
N HIS A 32 19.97 -15.18 1.47
CA HIS A 32 18.82 -15.73 2.19
C HIS A 32 17.98 -14.69 2.93
N ILE A 33 18.32 -13.39 2.87
CA ILE A 33 17.48 -12.35 3.45
C ILE A 33 16.09 -12.42 2.81
N LYS A 34 15.06 -12.52 3.65
CA LYS A 34 13.66 -12.48 3.23
C LYS A 34 13.07 -11.08 3.35
N VAL A 35 13.33 -10.43 4.48
CA VAL A 35 12.72 -9.16 4.85
C VAL A 35 13.76 -8.21 5.44
N ILE A 36 13.63 -6.92 5.13
CA ILE A 36 14.31 -5.82 5.82
C ILE A 36 13.23 -4.94 6.46
N ILE A 37 13.38 -4.65 7.75
CA ILE A 37 12.40 -3.89 8.53
C ILE A 37 13.07 -2.64 9.08
N PHE A 38 12.51 -1.49 8.75
CA PHE A 38 12.99 -0.20 9.23
C PHE A 38 12.05 0.35 10.29
N SER A 39 12.60 0.87 11.39
CA SER A 39 11.78 1.62 12.36
C SER A 39 11.32 2.94 11.73
N LYS A 40 10.04 3.31 11.86
CA LYS A 40 9.53 4.57 11.28
C LYS A 40 10.35 5.81 11.67
N ASP A 41 10.92 5.82 12.89
CA ASP A 41 11.62 7.00 13.41
C ASP A 41 12.99 7.19 12.74
N LEU A 42 13.62 6.10 12.29
CA LEU A 42 14.82 6.15 11.45
C LEU A 42 14.48 6.84 10.11
N LEU A 43 13.37 6.44 9.50
CA LEU A 43 12.99 6.87 8.15
C LEU A 43 12.46 8.31 8.05
N LYS A 44 12.33 9.03 9.18
CA LYS A 44 12.04 10.47 9.18
C LYS A 44 13.25 11.33 8.80
N GLN A 45 14.45 10.76 8.79
CA GLN A 45 15.66 11.43 8.36
C GLN A 45 15.77 11.45 6.82
N GLN A 46 16.26 12.55 6.26
CA GLN A 46 16.39 12.69 4.81
C GLN A 46 17.44 11.73 4.27
N ASN A 47 17.15 11.09 3.14
CA ASN A 47 17.99 10.16 2.39
C ASN A 47 18.46 8.91 3.16
N LEU A 48 18.07 8.74 4.43
CA LEU A 48 18.60 7.66 5.25
C LEU A 48 18.15 6.28 4.75
N LEU A 49 16.95 6.17 4.17
CA LEU A 49 16.51 4.92 3.54
C LEU A 49 17.47 4.51 2.41
N GLU A 50 17.78 5.44 1.50
CA GLU A 50 18.68 5.21 0.37
C GLU A 50 20.09 4.84 0.83
N GLN A 51 20.64 5.61 1.78
CA GLN A 51 21.96 5.37 2.36
C GLN A 51 22.04 4.00 3.06
N THR A 52 20.97 3.58 3.73
CA THR A 52 20.94 2.27 4.43
C THR A 52 20.80 1.12 3.43
N LEU A 53 20.11 1.33 2.31
CA LEU A 53 19.96 0.33 1.25
C LEU A 53 21.20 0.19 0.36
N ASP A 54 22.08 1.20 0.28
CA ASP A 54 23.25 1.22 -0.60
C ASP A 54 24.15 -0.03 -0.44
N VAL A 55 24.42 -0.46 0.80
CA VAL A 55 25.21 -1.68 1.08
C VAL A 55 24.56 -2.93 0.47
N PHE A 56 23.23 -3.01 0.54
CA PHE A 56 22.48 -4.14 0.00
C PHE A 56 22.31 -4.09 -1.52
N LEU A 57 22.61 -2.97 -2.16
CA LEU A 57 22.50 -2.79 -3.61
C LEU A 57 23.84 -2.92 -4.34
N ARG A 58 24.96 -2.68 -3.64
CA ARG A 58 26.32 -2.80 -4.20
C ARG A 58 26.87 -4.21 -4.20
N ASP A 59 26.41 -5.05 -3.28
CA ASP A 59 26.87 -6.42 -3.19
C ASP A 59 26.21 -7.29 -4.26
N HIS A 60 27.01 -7.83 -5.17
CA HIS A 60 26.58 -8.71 -6.24
C HIS A 60 25.85 -9.98 -5.78
N GLU A 61 26.02 -10.40 -4.52
CA GLU A 61 25.29 -11.55 -3.96
C GLU A 61 23.86 -11.20 -3.53
N MET A 62 23.47 -9.93 -3.56
CA MET A 62 22.18 -9.50 -3.04
C MET A 62 21.01 -9.71 -3.97
N ARG A 63 19.94 -10.27 -3.40
CA ARG A 63 18.72 -10.52 -4.16
C ARG A 63 17.86 -9.27 -4.24
N ARG A 64 17.50 -8.88 -5.47
CA ARG A 64 16.56 -7.79 -5.73
C ARG A 64 15.14 -8.03 -5.21
N ASN A 65 14.82 -9.26 -4.78
CA ASN A 65 13.48 -9.65 -4.33
C ASN A 65 13.24 -9.59 -2.81
N ILE A 66 14.20 -9.10 -2.04
CA ILE A 66 14.04 -8.86 -0.60
C ILE A 66 12.88 -7.88 -0.38
N ARG A 67 11.94 -8.24 0.51
CA ARG A 67 10.78 -7.40 0.85
C ARG A 67 11.13 -6.36 1.92
N ILE A 68 10.61 -5.15 1.76
CA ILE A 68 10.89 -4.03 2.67
C ILE A 68 9.63 -3.64 3.44
N PHE A 69 9.78 -3.42 4.75
CA PHE A 69 8.70 -3.03 5.64
C PHE A 69 9.08 -1.87 6.57
N VAL A 70 8.07 -1.15 7.05
CA VAL A 70 8.21 -0.11 8.07
C VAL A 70 7.53 -0.56 9.35
N SER A 71 8.26 -0.63 10.47
CA SER A 71 7.66 -0.87 11.79
C SER A 71 7.14 0.43 12.40
N LYS A 72 5.91 0.42 12.96
CA LYS A 72 5.41 1.56 13.75
C LYS A 72 6.22 1.84 15.01
N GLY A 73 6.94 0.85 15.52
CA GLY A 73 7.82 0.95 16.68
C GLY A 73 9.24 0.49 16.35
N ARG A 74 9.98 0.01 17.37
CA ARG A 74 11.31 -0.59 17.17
C ARG A 74 11.20 -1.84 16.30
N ALA A 75 11.90 -1.85 15.15
CA ALA A 75 11.96 -2.98 14.24
C ALA A 75 12.45 -4.27 14.92
N GLU A 76 13.42 -4.16 15.83
CA GLU A 76 13.95 -5.26 16.65
C GLU A 76 12.84 -6.05 17.36
N LYS A 77 11.85 -5.36 17.95
CA LYS A 77 10.75 -6.03 18.67
C LYS A 77 9.86 -6.85 17.73
N VAL A 78 9.77 -6.47 16.46
CA VAL A 78 9.03 -7.23 15.43
C VAL A 78 9.72 -8.58 15.17
N LEU A 79 11.06 -8.59 15.15
CA LEU A 79 11.86 -9.81 14.97
C LEU A 79 11.97 -10.66 16.24
N GLN A 80 11.69 -10.10 17.41
CA GLN A 80 11.64 -10.85 18.68
C GLN A 80 10.31 -11.59 18.87
N GLN A 81 9.27 -11.21 18.12
CA GLN A 81 7.97 -11.84 18.28
C GLN A 81 7.98 -13.26 17.73
N SER A 82 7.67 -14.22 18.60
CA SER A 82 7.32 -15.58 18.19
C SER A 82 5.84 -15.60 17.83
N SER A 83 5.51 -16.14 16.65
CA SER A 83 4.14 -16.34 16.22
C SER A 83 4.03 -17.77 15.70
N LYS A 84 3.59 -18.68 16.57
CA LYS A 84 3.31 -20.06 16.19
C LYS A 84 2.23 -20.08 15.10
N PRO A 85 2.29 -21.00 14.12
CA PRO A 85 3.21 -22.15 14.03
C PRO A 85 4.61 -21.86 13.47
N GLU A 86 4.86 -20.67 12.91
CA GLU A 86 6.14 -20.33 12.30
C GLU A 86 7.23 -20.00 13.34
N ASN A 87 8.24 -20.88 13.42
CA ASN A 87 9.37 -20.70 14.34
C ASN A 87 10.37 -19.61 13.90
N LEU A 88 10.31 -19.12 12.66
CA LEU A 88 11.22 -18.10 12.12
C LEU A 88 10.45 -16.79 11.86
N PRO A 89 10.72 -15.70 12.62
CA PRO A 89 10.00 -14.43 12.48
C PRO A 89 10.06 -13.85 11.06
N ALA A 90 11.21 -13.95 10.39
CA ALA A 90 11.35 -13.49 9.01
C ALA A 90 10.46 -14.26 8.02
N LYS A 91 10.28 -15.58 8.22
CA LYS A 91 9.39 -16.42 7.40
C LYS A 91 7.93 -16.10 7.69
N TYR A 92 7.58 -15.91 8.96
CA TYR A 92 6.23 -15.49 9.36
C TYR A 92 5.82 -14.17 8.68
N ILE A 93 6.70 -13.16 8.70
CA ILE A 93 6.43 -11.86 8.05
C ILE A 93 6.35 -12.00 6.52
N ASP A 94 7.22 -12.83 5.92
CA ASP A 94 7.20 -13.12 4.49
C ASP A 94 5.85 -13.74 4.06
N LEU A 95 5.37 -14.76 4.78
CA LEU A 95 4.06 -15.37 4.53
C LEU A 95 2.91 -14.41 4.82
N LEU A 96 3.00 -13.60 5.88
CA LEU A 96 1.99 -12.59 6.21
C LEU A 96 1.80 -11.60 5.06
N ALA A 97 2.88 -11.22 4.39
CA ALA A 97 2.85 -10.29 3.26
C ALA A 97 2.08 -10.82 2.04
N ASP A 98 1.97 -12.15 1.87
CA ASP A 98 1.25 -12.75 0.75
C ASP A 98 -0.27 -12.54 0.86
N HIS A 99 -0.79 -12.27 2.06
CA HIS A 99 -2.21 -11.97 2.27
C HIS A 99 -2.64 -10.58 1.75
N ALA A 100 -1.71 -9.72 1.31
CA ALA A 100 -2.05 -8.40 0.78
C ALA A 100 -2.93 -8.47 -0.48
N GLU A 101 -2.82 -9.53 -1.28
CA GLU A 101 -3.67 -9.76 -2.45
C GLU A 101 -5.13 -9.96 -2.06
N ALA A 102 -5.38 -10.59 -0.90
CA ALA A 102 -6.72 -10.87 -0.38
C ALA A 102 -7.27 -9.78 0.56
N ASN A 103 -6.47 -8.74 0.86
CA ASN A 103 -6.79 -7.78 1.90
C ASN A 103 -6.38 -6.35 1.52
N ALA A 104 -7.32 -5.60 0.96
CA ALA A 104 -7.11 -4.21 0.55
C ALA A 104 -6.67 -3.24 1.67
N PHE A 105 -6.78 -3.60 2.95
CA PHE A 105 -6.24 -2.78 4.04
C PHE A 105 -4.70 -2.89 4.18
N MET A 106 -4.11 -3.85 3.46
CA MET A 106 -2.67 -4.10 3.36
C MET A 106 -2.14 -3.54 2.03
N LEU A 107 -0.90 -3.07 2.06
CA LEU A 107 -0.16 -2.72 0.85
C LEU A 107 0.62 -3.96 0.38
N GLU A 108 0.67 -4.22 -0.92
CA GLU A 108 1.55 -5.24 -1.49
C GLU A 108 3.01 -5.01 -1.05
N ALA A 109 3.71 -6.09 -0.69
CA ALA A 109 5.08 -6.01 -0.21
C ALA A 109 6.03 -5.55 -1.33
N VAL A 110 6.65 -4.38 -1.14
CA VAL A 110 7.57 -3.78 -2.11
C VAL A 110 8.95 -4.42 -1.98
N ARG A 111 9.56 -4.73 -3.12
CA ARG A 111 10.91 -5.32 -3.18
C ARG A 111 12.00 -4.26 -3.23
N ILE A 112 13.19 -4.56 -2.73
CA ILE A 112 14.33 -3.65 -2.73
C ILE A 112 14.67 -3.10 -4.13
N GLY A 113 14.60 -3.93 -5.17
CA GLY A 113 14.84 -3.48 -6.55
C GLY A 113 13.81 -2.44 -7.03
N GLU A 114 12.54 -2.61 -6.65
CA GLU A 114 11.45 -1.68 -6.98
C GLU A 114 11.60 -0.35 -6.22
N VAL A 115 12.03 -0.42 -4.95
CA VAL A 115 12.36 0.77 -4.16
C VAL A 115 13.53 1.54 -4.78
N GLN A 116 14.60 0.84 -5.19
CA GLN A 116 15.76 1.46 -5.84
C GLN A 116 15.37 2.17 -7.14
N GLU A 117 14.58 1.53 -8.00
CA GLU A 117 14.09 2.15 -9.25
C GLU A 117 13.30 3.43 -8.96
N THR A 118 12.44 3.38 -7.93
CA THR A 118 11.59 4.49 -7.50
C THR A 118 12.39 5.65 -6.95
N ILE A 119 13.38 5.38 -6.09
CA ILE A 119 14.33 6.36 -5.53
C ILE A 119 15.11 7.03 -6.66
N THR A 120 15.65 6.24 -7.60
CA THR A 120 16.42 6.75 -8.75
C THR A 120 15.57 7.65 -9.64
N ALA A 121 14.29 7.28 -9.84
CA ALA A 121 13.32 8.08 -10.59
C ALA A 121 12.82 9.32 -9.81
N LYS A 122 13.25 9.51 -8.56
CA LYS A 122 12.79 10.55 -7.63
C LYS A 122 11.26 10.59 -7.52
N ARG A 123 10.64 9.41 -7.54
CA ARG A 123 9.19 9.22 -7.40
C ARG A 123 8.85 9.05 -5.93
N SER A 124 7.72 9.61 -5.54
CA SER A 124 7.16 9.38 -4.21
C SER A 124 6.50 7.99 -4.17
N PHE A 125 6.50 7.36 -2.99
CA PHE A 125 6.07 5.96 -2.88
C PHE A 125 5.56 5.62 -1.48
N VAL A 126 5.12 4.39 -1.35
CA VAL A 126 4.63 3.82 -0.10
C VAL A 126 5.32 2.50 0.24
N LEU A 127 5.49 2.22 1.53
CA LEU A 127 5.96 0.91 2.03
C LEU A 127 4.95 0.32 3.03
N PRO A 128 4.81 -1.02 3.09
CA PRO A 128 3.88 -1.66 4.01
C PRO A 128 4.29 -1.47 5.46
N ILE A 129 3.29 -1.32 6.34
CA ILE A 129 3.52 -1.10 7.77
C ILE A 129 3.29 -2.38 8.57
N LEU A 130 4.25 -2.69 9.45
CA LEU A 130 4.13 -3.72 10.48
C LEU A 130 3.87 -3.08 11.86
N GLN A 131 2.97 -3.68 12.62
CA GLN A 131 2.62 -3.29 13.97
C GLN A 131 2.60 -4.52 14.88
N LEU A 132 3.24 -4.40 16.04
CA LEU A 132 3.14 -5.41 17.09
C LEU A 132 1.76 -5.38 17.76
N THR A 133 1.24 -6.57 18.02
CA THR A 133 0.01 -6.80 18.77
C THR A 133 0.26 -7.86 19.85
N LYS A 134 -0.71 -8.06 20.74
CA LYS A 134 -0.65 -9.16 21.72
C LYS A 134 -0.60 -10.55 21.07
N GLN A 135 -1.08 -10.70 19.84
CA GLN A 135 -1.24 -11.97 19.13
C GLN A 135 -0.15 -12.23 18.08
N GLY A 136 0.80 -11.30 17.88
CA GLY A 136 1.77 -11.40 16.78
C GLY A 136 1.99 -10.07 16.07
N VAL A 137 2.34 -10.15 14.79
CA VAL A 137 2.53 -8.99 13.93
C VAL A 137 1.29 -8.78 13.06
N LYS A 138 0.77 -7.56 13.08
CA LYS A 138 -0.27 -7.10 12.16
C LYS A 138 0.36 -6.27 11.05
N MET A 139 0.12 -6.64 9.81
CA MET A 139 0.44 -5.81 8.65
C MET A 139 -0.80 -5.03 8.26
N GLU A 140 -0.75 -3.70 8.31
CA GLU A 140 -1.89 -2.83 7.96
C GLU A 140 -1.40 -1.40 7.75
N GLY A 141 -1.91 -0.76 6.69
CA GLY A 141 -1.56 0.62 6.38
C GLY A 141 -0.30 0.73 5.53
N ALA A 142 0.05 1.96 5.19
CA ALA A 142 1.20 2.26 4.34
C ALA A 142 1.96 3.51 4.79
N ALA A 143 3.27 3.45 4.75
CA ALA A 143 4.19 4.53 5.11
C ALA A 143 4.49 5.37 3.86
N VAL A 144 4.24 6.68 3.89
CA VAL A 144 4.37 7.57 2.72
C VAL A 144 5.76 8.22 2.70
N PHE A 145 6.43 8.10 1.55
CA PHE A 145 7.78 8.62 1.30
C PHE A 145 7.76 9.68 0.22
N LYS A 146 8.46 10.79 0.47
CA LYS A 146 8.63 11.85 -0.52
C LYS A 146 9.80 11.56 -1.46
N GLY A 147 9.56 11.54 -2.76
CA GLY A 147 10.55 11.12 -3.75
C GLY A 147 11.77 12.04 -3.90
N LYS A 148 11.75 13.24 -3.33
CA LYS A 148 12.89 14.18 -3.41
C LYS A 148 14.05 13.77 -2.51
N ASP A 149 13.74 13.19 -1.35
CA ASP A 149 14.67 12.95 -0.24
C ASP A 149 14.38 11.65 0.51
N ASN A 150 13.54 10.77 -0.05
CA ASN A 150 13.18 9.45 0.49
C ASN A 150 12.77 9.47 1.97
N LYS A 151 12.23 10.60 2.42
CA LYS A 151 11.83 10.83 3.80
C LYS A 151 10.40 10.34 4.03
N LEU A 152 10.20 9.61 5.12
CA LEU A 152 8.88 9.29 5.66
C LEU A 152 8.17 10.59 6.10
N ILE A 153 7.05 10.91 5.47
CA ILE A 153 6.27 12.14 5.75
C ILE A 153 4.94 11.86 6.45
N GLY A 154 4.47 10.62 6.47
CA GLY A 154 3.19 10.28 7.09
C GLY A 154 2.84 8.80 6.98
N LEU A 155 1.74 8.42 7.63
CA LEU A 155 1.21 7.06 7.61
C LEU A 155 -0.25 7.09 7.12
N LEU A 156 -0.57 6.17 6.23
CA LEU A 156 -1.92 5.79 5.81
C LEU A 156 -2.46 4.75 6.79
N THR A 157 -3.71 4.94 7.20
CA THR A 157 -4.47 3.90 7.92
C THR A 157 -4.80 2.74 6.97
N GLY A 158 -5.32 1.63 7.50
CA GLY A 158 -5.85 0.55 6.66
C GLY A 158 -6.92 1.05 5.67
N LYS A 159 -7.84 1.91 6.11
CA LYS A 159 -8.88 2.49 5.23
C LYS A 159 -8.30 3.43 4.16
N ASP A 160 -7.31 4.23 4.51
CA ASP A 160 -6.63 5.07 3.51
C ASP A 160 -5.90 4.20 2.47
N THR A 161 -5.27 3.12 2.93
CA THR A 161 -4.56 2.13 2.10
C THR A 161 -5.53 1.35 1.22
N GLN A 162 -6.72 1.03 1.70
CA GLN A 162 -7.80 0.47 0.88
C GLN A 162 -8.19 1.42 -0.26
N GLY A 163 -8.37 2.71 0.02
CA GLY A 163 -8.62 3.70 -1.02
C GLY A 163 -7.46 3.80 -2.02
N LEU A 164 -6.22 3.75 -1.54
CA LEU A 164 -5.02 3.70 -2.38
C LEU A 164 -5.01 2.45 -3.27
N ASN A 165 -5.29 1.28 -2.68
CA ASN A 165 -5.71 0.00 -3.25
C ASN A 165 -6.52 0.18 -4.52
N TYR A 166 -7.68 0.82 -4.37
CA TYR A 166 -8.63 0.99 -5.45
C TYR A 166 -8.11 1.92 -6.55
N ILE A 167 -7.38 2.98 -6.18
CA ILE A 167 -6.84 3.99 -7.09
C ILE A 167 -5.55 3.52 -7.78
N ILE A 168 -4.80 2.57 -7.23
CA ILE A 168 -3.62 1.93 -7.85
C ILE A 168 -3.99 0.64 -8.59
N GLY A 169 -5.11 0.00 -8.23
CA GLY A 169 -5.72 -1.14 -8.92
C GLY A 169 -4.72 -2.26 -9.27
N LYS A 170 -3.72 -2.45 -8.40
CA LYS A 170 -2.93 -3.68 -8.32
C LYS A 170 -3.79 -4.76 -7.68
N LYS A 171 -3.44 -6.03 -7.91
CA LYS A 171 -4.11 -7.26 -7.47
C LYS A 171 -4.55 -7.17 -6.00
N SER A 172 -5.73 -6.61 -5.77
CA SER A 172 -6.24 -6.34 -4.44
C SER A 172 -7.71 -6.70 -4.42
N SER A 173 -8.00 -7.69 -3.59
CA SER A 173 -9.32 -8.14 -3.18
C SER A 173 -9.55 -7.66 -1.74
N GLY A 174 -10.76 -7.83 -1.22
CA GLY A 174 -11.09 -7.43 0.14
C GLY A 174 -12.58 -7.27 0.30
N PHE A 175 -13.01 -6.40 1.20
CA PHE A 175 -14.44 -6.18 1.39
C PHE A 175 -14.77 -4.74 1.76
N VAL A 176 -16.03 -4.36 1.51
CA VAL A 176 -16.63 -3.15 2.03
C VAL A 176 -17.93 -3.50 2.74
N THR A 177 -18.09 -3.03 3.97
CA THR A 177 -19.32 -3.20 4.73
C THR A 177 -20.13 -1.90 4.70
N ILE A 178 -21.34 -1.98 4.17
CA ILE A 178 -22.30 -0.89 4.12
C ILE A 178 -23.25 -1.03 5.29
N ARG A 179 -23.49 0.07 6.02
CA ARG A 179 -24.49 0.15 7.11
C ARG A 179 -25.44 1.30 6.83
N LYS A 180 -26.72 1.01 6.57
CA LYS A 180 -27.77 1.98 6.23
C LYS A 180 -29.12 1.49 6.75
N GLU A 181 -30.00 2.41 7.16
CA GLU A 181 -31.41 2.08 7.46
C GLU A 181 -31.57 0.94 8.52
N LYS A 182 -30.67 0.86 9.53
CA LYS A 182 -30.59 -0.25 10.51
C LYS A 182 -30.31 -1.64 9.91
N LYS A 183 -29.91 -1.68 8.65
CA LYS A 183 -29.49 -2.87 7.90
C LYS A 183 -27.99 -2.78 7.59
N ALA A 184 -27.37 -3.91 7.27
CA ALA A 184 -25.98 -3.94 6.82
C ALA A 184 -25.77 -5.00 5.75
N PHE A 185 -24.76 -4.83 4.90
CA PHE A 185 -24.27 -5.92 4.05
C PHE A 185 -22.78 -5.76 3.80
N THR A 186 -22.11 -6.88 3.55
CA THR A 186 -20.70 -6.95 3.21
C THR A 186 -20.59 -7.39 1.75
N TYR A 187 -19.98 -6.53 0.94
CA TYR A 187 -19.61 -6.84 -0.44
C TYR A 187 -18.14 -7.26 -0.45
N GLU A 188 -17.91 -8.53 -0.75
CA GLU A 188 -16.58 -9.10 -0.94
C GLU A 188 -16.15 -8.87 -2.38
N ILE A 189 -15.03 -8.19 -2.55
CA ILE A 189 -14.42 -7.83 -3.82
C ILE A 189 -13.41 -8.92 -4.15
N HIS A 190 -13.63 -9.66 -5.23
CA HIS A 190 -12.69 -10.66 -5.73
C HIS A 190 -11.62 -10.02 -6.62
N LYS A 191 -12.03 -9.00 -7.40
CA LYS A 191 -11.18 -8.38 -8.41
C LYS A 191 -11.53 -6.92 -8.58
N ILE A 192 -10.52 -6.10 -8.85
CA ILE A 192 -10.69 -4.70 -9.20
C ILE A 192 -9.97 -4.45 -10.52
N ARG A 193 -10.67 -3.83 -11.48
CA ARG A 193 -10.06 -3.23 -12.67
C ARG A 193 -10.13 -1.72 -12.57
N ARG A 194 -9.10 -1.07 -13.08
CA ARG A 194 -8.96 0.39 -13.12
C ARG A 194 -8.92 0.88 -14.56
N LYS A 195 -9.53 2.03 -14.84
CA LYS A 195 -9.26 2.84 -16.03
C LYS A 195 -9.05 4.28 -15.61
N ILE A 196 -8.00 4.90 -16.15
CA ILE A 196 -7.74 6.32 -15.91
C ILE A 196 -7.95 7.01 -17.25
N HIS A 197 -8.74 8.08 -17.23
CA HIS A 197 -8.88 9.03 -18.32
C HIS A 197 -8.30 10.36 -17.85
N ALA A 198 -7.56 11.06 -18.71
CA ALA A 198 -6.98 12.34 -18.34
C ALA A 198 -7.17 13.38 -19.44
N SER A 199 -7.53 14.59 -19.03
CA SER A 199 -7.48 15.78 -19.87
C SER A 199 -6.26 16.61 -19.49
N PHE A 200 -5.42 16.91 -20.48
CA PHE A 200 -4.19 17.69 -20.35
C PHE A 200 -4.31 19.07 -21.02
N THR A 201 -5.53 19.55 -21.26
CA THR A 201 -5.77 20.88 -21.86
C THR A 201 -5.08 21.99 -21.08
N GLU A 202 -5.04 21.86 -19.75
CA GLU A 202 -4.25 22.72 -18.87
C GLU A 202 -3.05 21.95 -18.32
N LEU A 203 -1.86 22.24 -18.87
CA LEU A 203 -0.60 21.57 -18.54
C LEU A 203 -0.32 21.47 -17.04
N ARG A 204 -0.70 22.50 -16.26
CA ARG A 204 -0.44 22.65 -14.81
C ARG A 204 -1.64 22.27 -13.93
N HIS A 205 -2.79 22.01 -14.52
CA HIS A 205 -4.05 21.66 -13.86
C HIS A 205 -4.73 20.50 -14.57
N PRO A 206 -4.05 19.35 -14.74
CA PRO A 206 -4.66 18.22 -15.42
C PRO A 206 -5.87 17.70 -14.65
N LYS A 207 -6.83 17.16 -15.40
CA LYS A 207 -8.02 16.51 -14.84
C LYS A 207 -7.90 15.01 -15.05
N PHE A 208 -8.05 14.23 -13.98
CA PHE A 208 -8.07 12.77 -14.02
C PHE A 208 -9.44 12.25 -13.62
N THR A 209 -10.00 11.34 -14.41
CA THR A 209 -11.13 10.51 -14.03
C THR A 209 -10.62 9.08 -13.82
N VAL A 210 -10.79 8.55 -12.62
CA VAL A 210 -10.42 7.19 -12.25
C VAL A 210 -11.70 6.36 -12.15
N ASP A 211 -11.95 5.55 -13.17
CA ASP A 211 -13.05 4.59 -13.20
C ASP A 211 -12.58 3.26 -12.59
N ILE A 212 -13.30 2.82 -11.56
CA ILE A 212 -13.00 1.61 -10.79
C ILE A 212 -14.14 0.61 -11.02
N TYR A 213 -13.79 -0.60 -11.45
CA TYR A 213 -14.73 -1.67 -11.74
C TYR A 213 -14.46 -2.84 -10.78
N PRO A 214 -15.07 -2.84 -9.58
CA PRO A 214 -14.98 -3.98 -8.68
C PRO A 214 -15.95 -5.08 -9.12
N GLU A 215 -15.45 -6.31 -9.14
CA GLU A 215 -16.18 -7.56 -9.38
C GLU A 215 -16.17 -8.35 -8.06
N GLY A 216 -17.33 -8.84 -7.63
CA GLY A 216 -17.47 -9.45 -6.32
C GLY A 216 -18.87 -9.96 -5.98
N VAL A 217 -19.03 -10.46 -4.76
CA VAL A 217 -20.24 -11.12 -4.26
C VAL A 217 -20.75 -10.49 -2.97
N LEU A 218 -22.02 -10.73 -2.66
CA LEU A 218 -22.56 -10.41 -1.33
C LEU A 218 -22.21 -11.54 -0.37
N ALA A 219 -21.26 -11.30 0.52
CA ALA A 219 -20.81 -12.29 1.50
C ALA A 219 -21.77 -12.40 2.69
N GLU A 220 -22.27 -11.26 3.17
CA GLU A 220 -23.13 -11.20 4.34
C GLU A 220 -24.20 -10.12 4.19
N ALA A 221 -25.40 -10.35 4.74
CA ALA A 221 -26.44 -9.34 4.85
C ALA A 221 -27.18 -9.46 6.18
N TYR A 222 -27.42 -8.31 6.80
CA TYR A 222 -28.26 -8.12 7.97
C TYR A 222 -29.46 -7.26 7.59
N LEU A 223 -30.64 -7.88 7.52
CA LEU A 223 -31.84 -7.30 6.90
C LEU A 223 -32.70 -6.46 7.85
N GLY A 224 -32.42 -6.46 9.16
CA GLY A 224 -33.21 -5.70 10.14
C GLY A 224 -34.68 -6.15 10.25
N GLY A 225 -35.50 -5.34 10.93
CA GLY A 225 -36.83 -5.74 11.43
C GLY A 225 -37.94 -5.97 10.40
N ASP A 226 -37.79 -5.53 9.15
CA ASP A 226 -38.74 -5.84 8.08
C ASP A 226 -38.34 -7.10 7.27
N GLY A 227 -37.14 -7.65 7.51
CA GLY A 227 -36.60 -8.81 6.81
C GLY A 227 -36.40 -8.64 5.30
N LYS A 228 -36.59 -7.43 4.74
CA LYS A 228 -36.59 -7.21 3.29
C LYS A 228 -35.19 -6.83 2.79
N PRO A 229 -34.63 -7.54 1.79
CA PRO A 229 -33.36 -7.17 1.16
C PRO A 229 -33.51 -5.88 0.36
N TRP A 230 -32.40 -5.15 0.19
CA TRP A 230 -32.35 -4.07 -0.79
C TRP A 230 -32.39 -4.64 -2.21
N SER A 231 -32.95 -3.88 -3.15
CA SER A 231 -32.79 -4.23 -4.57
C SER A 231 -31.32 -4.14 -4.99
N GLU A 232 -30.93 -4.94 -5.99
CA GLU A 232 -29.57 -4.96 -6.52
C GLU A 232 -29.10 -3.57 -6.95
N LYS A 233 -29.97 -2.79 -7.61
CA LYS A 233 -29.69 -1.40 -8.00
C LYS A 233 -29.36 -0.51 -6.80
N LYS A 234 -30.10 -0.66 -5.69
CA LYS A 234 -29.89 0.11 -4.46
C LYS A 234 -28.58 -0.32 -3.77
N MET A 235 -28.27 -1.62 -3.75
CA MET A 235 -26.99 -2.13 -3.24
C MET A 235 -25.80 -1.63 -4.06
N LYS A 236 -25.84 -1.72 -5.40
CA LYS A 236 -24.81 -1.17 -6.29
C LYS A 236 -24.57 0.31 -6.05
N THR A 237 -25.64 1.08 -5.86
CA THR A 237 -25.53 2.52 -5.53
C THR A 237 -24.82 2.75 -4.19
N TYR A 238 -25.10 1.93 -3.18
CA TYR A 238 -24.42 2.04 -1.89
C TYR A 238 -22.95 1.61 -1.93
N ILE A 239 -22.64 0.53 -2.65
CA ILE A 239 -21.25 0.09 -2.88
C ILE A 239 -20.47 1.20 -3.58
N SER A 240 -21.02 1.76 -4.68
CA SER A 240 -20.41 2.85 -5.44
C SER A 240 -20.06 4.04 -4.52
N LYS A 241 -21.05 4.54 -3.78
CA LYS A 241 -20.88 5.71 -2.90
C LYS A 241 -19.86 5.46 -1.79
N GLU A 242 -19.85 4.27 -1.19
CA GLU A 242 -18.91 3.95 -0.11
C GLU A 242 -17.48 3.86 -0.64
N MET A 243 -17.27 3.15 -1.76
CA MET A 243 -15.94 3.01 -2.37
C MET A 243 -15.41 4.35 -2.93
N GLU A 244 -16.27 5.16 -3.56
CA GLU A 244 -15.95 6.53 -3.99
C GLU A 244 -15.54 7.39 -2.81
N SER A 245 -16.28 7.32 -1.70
CA SER A 245 -15.97 8.05 -0.46
C SER A 245 -14.62 7.65 0.12
N ILE A 246 -14.31 6.35 0.14
CA ILE A 246 -13.01 5.84 0.59
C ILE A 246 -11.88 6.34 -0.31
N ALA A 247 -12.00 6.19 -1.62
CA ALA A 247 -10.99 6.63 -2.59
C ALA A 247 -10.79 8.16 -2.56
N MET A 248 -11.86 8.95 -2.58
CA MET A 248 -11.80 10.41 -2.56
C MET A 248 -11.22 10.95 -1.24
N ARG A 249 -11.43 10.26 -0.12
CA ARG A 249 -10.77 10.61 1.16
C ARG A 249 -9.27 10.41 1.07
N THR A 250 -8.81 9.29 0.52
CA THR A 250 -7.39 9.02 0.30
C THR A 250 -6.78 10.07 -0.64
N ILE A 251 -7.43 10.38 -1.76
CA ILE A 251 -6.98 11.42 -2.70
C ILE A 251 -6.84 12.77 -2.01
N LYS A 252 -7.86 13.21 -1.26
CA LYS A 252 -7.82 14.47 -0.52
C LYS A 252 -6.67 14.51 0.48
N LYS A 253 -6.43 13.41 1.19
CA LYS A 253 -5.29 13.28 2.11
C LYS A 253 -3.95 13.42 1.36
N MET A 254 -3.82 12.82 0.17
CA MET A 254 -2.61 12.90 -0.64
C MET A 254 -2.39 14.31 -1.19
N GLN A 255 -3.45 14.98 -1.63
CA GLN A 255 -3.37 16.33 -2.18
C GLN A 255 -3.20 17.41 -1.12
N LYS A 256 -3.84 17.29 0.05
CA LYS A 256 -3.89 18.36 1.07
C LYS A 256 -2.86 18.17 2.18
N ASP A 257 -2.80 16.98 2.76
CA ASP A 257 -2.03 16.73 3.97
C ASP A 257 -0.57 16.41 3.60
N PHE A 258 -0.37 15.48 2.66
CA PHE A 258 0.97 15.03 2.28
C PHE A 258 1.54 15.74 1.05
N LYS A 259 0.68 16.30 0.19
CA LYS A 259 1.05 16.99 -1.06
C LYS A 259 2.03 16.17 -1.89
N THR A 260 1.73 14.88 -2.05
CA THR A 260 2.67 13.88 -2.56
C THR A 260 1.92 12.88 -3.43
N ASP A 261 2.39 12.64 -4.66
CA ASP A 261 1.74 11.71 -5.57
C ASP A 261 2.24 10.28 -5.36
N VAL A 262 1.44 9.51 -4.62
CA VAL A 262 1.60 8.05 -4.51
C VAL A 262 0.48 7.31 -5.26
N LEU A 263 -0.34 8.03 -6.04
CA LEU A 263 -1.48 7.51 -6.79
C LEU A 263 -1.11 7.04 -8.21
N GLU A 264 0.16 7.18 -8.59
CA GLU A 264 0.72 6.89 -9.92
C GLU A 264 0.16 7.79 -11.06
N LEU A 265 -0.40 8.96 -10.73
CA LEU A 265 -0.99 9.87 -11.72
C LEU A 265 0.07 10.62 -12.55
N GLY A 266 1.19 10.99 -11.93
CA GLY A 266 2.34 11.57 -12.62
C GLY A 266 2.96 10.58 -13.60
N ASP A 267 3.06 9.31 -13.21
CA ASP A 267 3.51 8.24 -14.10
C ASP A 267 2.52 8.02 -15.25
N TYR A 268 1.21 8.09 -14.98
CA TYR A 268 0.19 8.07 -16.02
C TYR A 268 0.38 9.24 -17.01
N TYR A 269 0.56 10.47 -16.51
CA TYR A 269 0.82 11.66 -17.34
C TYR A 269 2.08 11.44 -18.19
N LYS A 270 3.21 11.08 -17.57
CA LYS A 270 4.48 10.82 -18.25
C LYS A 270 4.34 9.82 -19.41
N ARG A 271 3.62 8.72 -19.20
CA ARG A 271 3.41 7.68 -20.23
C ARG A 271 2.58 8.19 -21.42
N HIS A 272 1.57 9.02 -21.19
CA HIS A 272 0.64 9.46 -22.25
C HIS A 272 1.10 10.74 -22.96
N LYS A 273 1.82 11.63 -22.28
CA LYS A 273 2.23 12.94 -22.78
C LYS A 273 3.64 13.31 -22.32
N TYR A 274 4.62 12.49 -22.70
CA TYR A 274 6.02 12.65 -22.26
C TYR A 274 6.60 14.07 -22.49
N LYS A 275 6.37 14.66 -23.68
CA LYS A 275 6.88 16.00 -24.01
C LYS A 275 6.32 17.10 -23.11
N GLU A 276 5.05 16.99 -22.72
CA GLU A 276 4.40 17.92 -21.79
C GLU A 276 4.85 17.66 -20.36
N TRP A 277 4.91 16.40 -19.95
CA TRP A 277 5.42 15.98 -18.65
C TRP A 277 6.80 16.58 -18.35
N LYS A 278 7.72 16.56 -19.33
CA LYS A 278 9.05 17.16 -19.19
C LYS A 278 9.05 18.64 -18.78
N LYS A 279 8.01 19.39 -19.14
CA LYS A 279 7.86 20.81 -18.76
C LYS A 279 7.45 20.98 -17.29
N ILE A 280 6.82 19.97 -16.69
CA ILE A 280 6.23 20.05 -15.35
C ILE A 280 6.84 19.10 -14.32
N GLU A 281 7.68 18.13 -14.72
CA GLU A 281 8.16 17.04 -13.85
C GLU A 281 8.89 17.52 -12.57
N LYS A 282 9.53 18.69 -12.63
CA LYS A 282 10.21 19.33 -11.50
C LYS A 282 9.26 19.98 -10.50
N ASN A 283 7.99 20.12 -10.87
CA ASN A 283 6.94 20.82 -10.13
C ASN A 283 5.69 19.96 -9.89
N TRP A 284 5.74 18.66 -10.19
CA TRP A 284 4.58 17.76 -10.10
C TRP A 284 4.06 17.60 -8.67
N ASP A 285 4.80 16.92 -7.80
CA ASP A 285 4.51 16.75 -6.37
C ASP A 285 5.59 17.43 -5.49
N ARG A 286 6.29 18.38 -6.11
CA ARG A 286 7.38 19.22 -5.60
C ARG A 286 7.22 20.64 -6.14
N GLY A 287 7.97 21.61 -5.61
CA GLY A 287 7.87 23.00 -6.03
C GLY A 287 6.42 23.50 -5.99
N GLU A 288 5.91 23.91 -7.15
CA GLU A 288 4.53 24.39 -7.35
C GLU A 288 3.41 23.36 -7.05
N ASN A 289 3.74 22.07 -6.99
CA ASN A 289 2.85 20.96 -6.66
C ASN A 289 1.56 20.89 -7.50
N TYR A 290 1.71 20.70 -8.80
CA TYR A 290 0.58 20.54 -9.72
C TYR A 290 -0.30 19.33 -9.40
N PHE A 291 0.23 18.27 -8.78
CA PHE A 291 -0.54 17.14 -8.27
C PHE A 291 -1.61 17.59 -7.27
N SER A 292 -1.24 18.39 -6.26
CA SER A 292 -2.18 18.94 -5.28
C SER A 292 -3.24 19.86 -5.90
N LYS A 293 -2.97 20.43 -7.07
CA LYS A 293 -3.86 21.35 -7.81
C LYS A 293 -4.69 20.64 -8.89
N SER A 294 -4.42 19.35 -9.15
CA SER A 294 -5.10 18.57 -10.19
C SER A 294 -6.54 18.24 -9.78
N GLU A 295 -7.45 18.25 -10.73
CA GLU A 295 -8.82 17.76 -10.50
C GLU A 295 -8.81 16.24 -10.62
N ILE A 296 -9.27 15.54 -9.58
CA ILE A 296 -9.34 14.08 -9.58
C ILE A 296 -10.77 13.68 -9.23
N VAL A 297 -11.41 12.98 -10.15
CA VAL A 297 -12.76 12.42 -10.00
C VAL A 297 -12.65 10.91 -9.96
N VAL A 298 -13.36 10.28 -9.04
CA VAL A 298 -13.48 8.82 -8.96
C VAL A 298 -14.91 8.42 -9.29
N ARG A 299 -15.06 7.35 -10.08
CA ARG A 299 -16.35 6.73 -10.41
C ARG A 299 -16.24 5.24 -10.17
N VAL A 300 -17.21 4.65 -9.48
CA VAL A 300 -17.20 3.21 -9.18
C VAL A 300 -18.35 2.53 -9.90
N HIS A 301 -18.06 1.42 -10.57
CA HIS A 301 -19.00 0.66 -11.39
C HIS A 301 -19.07 -0.79 -10.90
N PRO A 302 -19.79 -1.06 -9.79
CA PRO A 302 -19.74 -2.36 -9.15
C PRO A 302 -20.53 -3.43 -9.91
N VAL A 303 -19.92 -4.59 -10.05
CA VAL A 303 -20.53 -5.80 -10.60
C VAL A 303 -20.77 -6.79 -9.45
N VAL A 304 -22.03 -7.12 -9.21
CA VAL A 304 -22.42 -8.15 -8.25
C VAL A 304 -22.58 -9.45 -9.03
N GLU A 305 -21.62 -10.36 -8.90
CA GLU A 305 -21.58 -11.63 -9.63
C GLU A 305 -22.69 -12.57 -9.15
N HIS A 306 -22.83 -12.69 -7.83
CA HIS A 306 -23.87 -13.47 -7.16
C HIS A 306 -24.32 -12.75 -5.89
N SER A 307 -25.63 -12.68 -5.69
CA SER A 307 -26.26 -12.11 -4.48
C SER A 307 -26.61 -13.17 -3.42
N GLY A 308 -26.19 -14.42 -3.62
CA GLY A 308 -26.73 -15.57 -2.89
C GLY A 308 -28.24 -15.73 -3.09
N SER A 309 -28.91 -16.41 -2.16
CA SER A 309 -30.38 -16.60 -2.13
C SER A 309 -31.17 -15.33 -1.74
N LEU A 310 -30.48 -14.20 -1.48
CA LEU A 310 -31.06 -13.00 -0.88
C LEU A 310 -31.73 -12.05 -1.87
N VAL A 311 -31.50 -12.20 -3.18
CA VAL A 311 -32.16 -11.36 -4.19
C VAL A 311 -32.97 -12.28 -5.10
N PRO A 312 -34.29 -12.08 -5.23
CA PRO A 312 -35.07 -12.78 -6.24
C PRO A 312 -34.43 -12.51 -7.60
N LYS A 313 -33.99 -13.55 -8.31
CA LYS A 313 -33.58 -13.40 -9.71
C LYS A 313 -34.81 -12.87 -10.45
N GLY A 314 -34.72 -11.63 -10.92
CA GLY A 314 -35.77 -11.06 -11.77
C GLY A 314 -35.99 -12.00 -12.94
N GLY A 315 -37.19 -12.57 -13.03
CA GLY A 315 -37.62 -13.34 -14.18
C GLY A 315 -37.54 -12.45 -15.42
N GLN A 316 -37.10 -13.05 -16.53
CA GLN A 316 -37.28 -12.49 -17.87
C GLN A 316 -38.76 -12.27 -18.16
#